data_AF-A0A0F9G8L0-F1
#
_entry.id   AF-A0A0F9G8L0-F1
#
_cell.length_a   1.000
_cell.length_b   1.000
_cell.length_c   1.000
_cell.angle_alpha   90.00
_cell.angle_beta   90.00
_cell.angle_gamma   90.00
#
_symmetry.space_group_name_H-M   'P 1'
#
loop_
_entity.id
_entity.type
_entity.pdbx_description
1 polymer ?
#
loop_
_entity_poly.entity_id
_entity_poly.type
_entity_poly.pdbx_seq_one_letter_code
_entity_poly.pdbx_strand_id
1 'polypeptide(L)'
;MDNPVIIYLLVGFGFFILVSAIAEFLVRRKKEHELETLSIEARRREVSEYDLFKEAASTWNIKKEQADRDFKEYLRDGALPYYIRQMLRTLKP
;
A
#
# COMPACT_ATOMS: atom_id res chain seq x y z
N MET A 1 8.65 42.99 20.27
CA MET A 1 7.89 42.00 21.07
C MET A 1 8.17 40.64 20.45
N ASP A 2 9.34 40.08 20.74
CA ASP A 2 9.64 38.69 20.41
C ASP A 2 8.91 37.85 21.44
N ASN A 3 7.73 37.35 21.07
CA ASN A 3 6.96 36.50 21.98
C ASN A 3 7.46 35.07 21.79
N PRO A 4 8.28 34.53 22.71
CA PRO A 4 8.91 33.21 22.55
C PRO A 4 7.87 32.11 22.35
N VAL A 5 6.64 32.31 22.84
CA VAL A 5 5.50 31.41 22.63
C VAL A 5 5.17 31.23 21.15
N ILE A 6 5.21 32.31 20.35
CA ILE A 6 4.92 32.25 18.90
C ILE A 6 6.01 31.44 18.19
N ILE A 7 7.27 31.60 18.61
CA ILE A 7 8.40 30.84 18.06
C ILE A 7 8.23 29.34 18.34
N TYR A 8 7.88 28.96 19.58
CA TYR A 8 7.64 27.56 19.92
C TYR A 8 6.46 26.96 19.16
N LEU A 9 5.38 27.73 18.95
CA LEU A 9 4.23 27.28 18.16
C LEU A 9 4.60 27.05 16.69
N LEU A 10 5.38 27.95 16.08
CA LEU A 10 5.84 27.81 14.70
C LEU A 10 6.79 26.61 14.53
N VAL A 11 7.70 26.41 15.48
CA VAL A 11 8.61 25.25 15.47
C VAL A 11 7.83 23.95 15.63
N GLY A 12 6.88 23.89 16.57
CA GLY A 12 6.03 22.71 16.76
C GLY A 12 5.18 22.41 15.54
N PHE A 13 4.59 23.43 14.90
CA PHE A 13 3.80 23.28 13.69
C PHE A 13 4.66 22.82 12.50
N GLY A 14 5.85 23.41 12.32
CA GLY A 14 6.80 22.98 11.29
C GLY A 14 7.26 21.53 11.49
N PHE A 15 7.53 21.14 12.73
CA PHE A 15 7.88 19.76 13.07
C PHE A 15 6.73 18.79 12.76
N PHE A 16 5.50 19.15 13.10
CA PHE A 16 4.32 18.34 12.80
C PHE A 16 4.15 18.11 11.29
N ILE A 17 4.22 19.18 10.48
CA ILE A 17 4.13 19.08 9.01
C ILE A 17 5.23 18.18 8.46
N LEU A 18 6.47 18.34 8.96
CA LEU A 18 7.60 17.53 8.51
C LEU A 18 7.37 16.04 8.78
N VAL A 19 6.91 15.68 9.98
CA VAL A 19 6.59 14.29 10.34
C VAL A 19 5.47 13.73 9.48
N SER A 20 4.39 14.49 9.26
CA SER A 20 3.28 14.07 8.40
C SER A 20 3.72 13.84 6.95
N ALA A 21 4.55 14.74 6.40
CA ALA A 21 5.07 14.61 5.05
C ALA A 21 5.98 13.39 4.89
N ILE A 22 6.85 13.11 5.87
CA ILE A 22 7.71 11.91 5.87
C ILE A 22 6.85 10.65 5.96
N ALA A 23 5.84 10.62 6.84
CA ALA A 23 4.95 9.48 6.98
C ALA A 23 4.22 9.17 5.67
N GLU A 24 3.68 10.20 4.99
CA GLU A 24 3.01 10.03 3.70
C GLU A 24 3.97 9.55 2.61
N PHE A 25 5.20 10.10 2.56
CA PHE A 25 6.22 9.71 1.60
C PHE A 25 6.64 8.24 1.78
N LEU A 26 6.83 7.79 3.02
CA LEU A 26 7.16 6.41 3.35
C LEU A 26 6.02 5.45 2.96
N VAL A 27 4.76 5.84 3.19
CA VAL A 27 3.59 5.04 2.78
C VAL A 27 3.52 4.91 1.26
N ARG A 28 3.77 6.00 0.51
CA ARG A 28 3.78 5.98 -0.96
C ARG A 28 4.87 5.06 -1.51
N ARG A 29 6.12 5.20 -1.04
CA ARG A 29 7.25 4.33 -1.40
C ARG A 29 6.96 2.85 -1.16
N LYS A 30 6.37 2.53 0.01
CA LYS A 30 6.02 1.15 0.35
C LYS A 30 4.95 0.59 -0.59
N LYS A 31 3.94 1.39 -0.94
CA LYS A 31 2.91 0.99 -1.91
C LYS A 31 3.53 0.69 -3.28
N GLU A 32 4.37 1.58 -3.80
CA GLU A 32 5.04 1.39 -5.10
C GLU A 32 5.81 0.07 -5.17
N HIS A 33 6.59 -0.26 -4.12
CA HIS A 33 7.35 -1.50 -4.07
C HIS A 33 6.44 -2.75 -4.03
N GLU A 34 5.32 -2.70 -3.29
CA GLU A 34 4.38 -3.83 -3.22
C GLU A 34 3.66 -4.05 -4.57
N LEU A 35 3.29 -2.97 -5.27
CA LEU A 35 2.72 -3.01 -6.62
C LEU A 35 3.69 -3.64 -7.63
N GLU A 36 4.95 -3.19 -7.62
CA GLU A 36 5.99 -3.73 -8.49
C GLU A 36 6.22 -5.22 -8.23
N THR A 37 6.22 -5.64 -6.96
CA THR A 37 6.36 -7.05 -6.58
C THR A 37 5.22 -7.90 -7.15
N LEU A 38 3.97 -7.41 -7.06
CA LEU A 38 2.81 -8.11 -7.63
C LEU A 38 2.95 -8.26 -9.15
N SER A 39 3.31 -7.17 -9.84
CA SER A 39 3.42 -7.16 -11.31
C SER A 39 4.56 -8.07 -11.79
N ILE A 40 5.69 -8.09 -11.08
CA ILE A 40 6.80 -9.01 -11.35
C ILE A 40 6.35 -10.45 -11.16
N GLU A 41 5.64 -10.78 -10.08
CA GLU A 41 5.17 -12.14 -9.82
C GLU A 41 4.12 -12.60 -10.86
N ALA A 42 3.23 -11.69 -11.28
CA ALA A 42 2.27 -11.96 -12.35
C ALA A 42 2.99 -12.32 -13.66
N ARG A 43 3.99 -11.52 -14.04
CA ARG A 43 4.84 -11.77 -15.22
C ARG A 43 5.63 -13.07 -15.10
N ARG A 44 6.20 -13.35 -13.92
CA ARG A 44 6.98 -14.56 -13.66
C ARG A 44 6.16 -15.83 -13.85
N ARG A 45 4.86 -15.78 -13.50
CA ARG A 45 3.93 -16.90 -13.66
C ARG A 45 3.17 -16.89 -14.99
N GLU A 46 3.41 -15.91 -15.85
CA GLU A 46 2.64 -15.69 -17.10
C GLU A 46 1.12 -15.60 -16.89
N VAL A 47 0.70 -15.06 -15.74
CA VAL A 47 -0.72 -14.86 -15.39
C VAL A 47 -1.04 -13.37 -15.27
N SER A 48 -2.34 -13.04 -15.33
CA SER A 48 -2.76 -11.66 -15.06
C SER A 48 -2.67 -11.35 -13.56
N GLU A 49 -2.50 -10.08 -13.21
CA GLU A 49 -2.59 -9.63 -11.81
C GLU A 49 -3.94 -10.01 -11.18
N TYR A 50 -5.02 -10.02 -11.97
CA TYR A 50 -6.34 -10.47 -11.51
C TYR A 50 -6.39 -11.98 -11.18
N ASP A 51 -5.61 -12.81 -11.87
CA ASP A 51 -5.52 -14.24 -11.55
C ASP A 51 -4.84 -14.45 -10.20
N LEU A 52 -3.82 -13.67 -9.87
CA LEU A 52 -3.22 -13.65 -8.53
C LEU A 52 -4.23 -13.23 -7.47
N PHE A 53 -5.12 -12.29 -7.78
CA PHE A 53 -6.21 -11.91 -6.87
C PHE A 53 -7.19 -13.05 -6.61
N LYS A 54 -7.55 -13.79 -7.65
CA LYS A 54 -8.42 -14.98 -7.53
C LYS A 54 -7.74 -16.12 -6.78
N GLU A 55 -6.47 -16.37 -7.04
CA GLU A 55 -5.66 -17.38 -6.33
C GLU A 55 -5.60 -17.06 -4.83
N ALA A 56 -5.19 -15.84 -4.49
CA ALA A 56 -5.11 -15.40 -3.11
C ALA A 56 -6.48 -15.40 -2.41
N ALA A 57 -7.53 -14.98 -3.12
CA ALA A 57 -8.89 -15.04 -2.60
C ALA A 57 -9.32 -16.49 -2.30
N SER A 58 -8.98 -17.44 -3.17
CA SER A 58 -9.23 -18.86 -2.94
C SER A 58 -8.50 -19.39 -1.72
N THR A 59 -7.23 -19.02 -1.53
CA THR A 59 -6.44 -19.43 -0.35
C THR A 59 -7.02 -18.89 0.96
N TRP A 60 -7.56 -17.67 0.93
CA TRP A 60 -8.13 -17.00 2.11
C TRP A 60 -9.65 -17.15 2.25
N ASN A 61 -10.29 -17.98 1.42
CA ASN A 61 -11.74 -18.19 1.38
C ASN A 61 -12.55 -16.87 1.22
N ILE A 62 -12.02 -15.93 0.45
CA ILE A 62 -12.66 -14.67 0.11
C ILE A 62 -13.60 -14.90 -1.08
N LYS A 63 -14.80 -14.30 -1.01
CA LYS A 63 -15.79 -14.39 -2.08
C LYS A 63 -15.26 -13.75 -3.37
N LYS A 64 -15.62 -14.32 -4.52
CA LYS A 64 -15.20 -13.82 -5.84
C LYS A 64 -15.64 -12.38 -6.08
N GLU A 65 -16.83 -12.00 -5.62
CA GLU A 65 -17.36 -10.63 -5.74
C GLU A 65 -16.57 -9.64 -4.88
N GLN A 66 -16.00 -10.11 -3.78
CA GLN A 66 -15.11 -9.30 -2.95
C GLN A 66 -13.75 -9.15 -3.61
N ALA A 67 -13.18 -10.23 -4.16
CA ALA A 67 -11.92 -10.17 -4.91
C ALA A 67 -12.00 -9.22 -6.14
N ASP A 68 -13.12 -9.21 -6.86
CA ASP A 68 -13.33 -8.29 -7.99
C ASP A 68 -13.41 -6.82 -7.54
N ARG A 69 -14.08 -6.55 -6.42
CA ARG A 69 -14.14 -5.22 -5.83
C ARG A 69 -12.76 -4.75 -5.37
N ASP A 70 -12.04 -5.63 -4.68
CA ASP A 70 -10.70 -5.36 -4.17
C ASP A 70 -9.71 -5.13 -5.33
N PHE A 71 -9.87 -5.84 -6.44
CA PHE A 71 -9.09 -5.61 -7.67
C PHE A 71 -9.40 -4.25 -8.31
N LYS A 72 -10.68 -3.84 -8.34
CA LYS A 72 -11.08 -2.50 -8.82
C LYS A 72 -10.53 -1.39 -7.93
N GLU A 73 -10.55 -1.58 -6.61
CA GLU A 73 -9.94 -0.64 -5.66
C GLU A 73 -8.42 -0.57 -5.85
N TYR A 74 -7.77 -1.70 -6.07
CA TYR A 74 -6.36 -1.77 -6.43
C TYR A 74 -6.04 -0.96 -7.69
N LEU A 75 -6.82 -1.09 -8.77
CA LEU A 75 -6.61 -0.32 -10.00
C LEU A 75 -6.82 1.19 -9.82
N ARG A 76 -7.69 1.60 -8.88
CA ARG A 76 -7.97 3.00 -8.61
C ARG A 76 -6.93 3.65 -7.70
N ASP A 77 -6.61 2.99 -6.59
CA ASP A 77 -5.89 3.58 -5.46
C ASP A 77 -4.46 3.03 -5.30
N GLY A 78 -4.07 2.03 -6.12
CA GLY A 78 -2.78 1.34 -6.02
C GLY A 78 -2.58 0.63 -4.68
N ALA A 79 -3.67 0.31 -3.98
CA ALA A 79 -3.64 -0.26 -2.64
C ALA A 79 -3.87 -1.77 -2.70
N LEU A 80 -2.95 -2.54 -2.13
CA LEU A 80 -3.08 -3.99 -2.08
C LEU A 80 -3.84 -4.44 -0.82
N PRO A 81 -4.86 -5.31 -0.97
CA PRO A 81 -5.54 -5.95 0.14
C PRO A 81 -4.56 -6.73 1.03
N TYR A 82 -4.93 -6.91 2.29
CA TYR A 82 -4.08 -7.61 3.26
C TYR A 82 -3.75 -9.05 2.84
N TYR A 83 -4.72 -9.79 2.30
CA TYR A 83 -4.54 -11.18 1.90
C TYR A 83 -3.55 -11.34 0.72
N ILE A 84 -3.55 -10.39 -0.23
CA ILE A 84 -2.56 -10.34 -1.32
C ILE A 84 -1.17 -10.08 -0.77
N ARG A 85 -1.03 -9.10 0.14
CA ARG A 85 0.26 -8.78 0.76
C ARG A 85 0.84 -9.95 1.53
N GLN A 86 0.00 -10.70 2.24
CA GLN A 86 0.42 -11.93 2.90
C GLN A 86 0.88 -12.99 1.91
N MET A 87 0.12 -13.22 0.83
CA MET A 87 0.54 -14.15 -0.22
C MET A 87 1.91 -13.77 -0.81
N LEU A 88 2.11 -12.50 -1.19
CA LEU A 88 3.41 -12.01 -1.70
C LEU A 88 4.54 -12.19 -0.70
N ARG A 89 4.26 -12.05 0.60
CA ARG A 89 5.25 -12.26 1.66
C ARG A 89 5.65 -13.72 1.79
N THR A 90 4.71 -14.66 1.63
CA THR A 90 5.00 -16.10 1.65
C THR A 90 5.78 -16.56 0.42
N LEU A 91 5.66 -15.85 -0.71
CA LEU A 91 6.35 -16.17 -1.96
C LEU A 91 7.80 -15.68 -2.02
N LYS A 92 8.18 -14.74 -1.16
CA LYS A 92 9.56 -14.28 -1.02
C LYS A 92 10.36 -15.34 -0.23
N PRO A 93 11.37 -15.99 -0.84
CA PRO A 93 12.21 -16.95 -0.12
C PRO A 93 13.04 -16.29 0.98
#